data_AF-A0A923MCZ2-F1
#
_entry.id   AF-A0A923MCZ2-F1
#
_cell.length_a   1.000
_cell.length_b   1.000
_cell.length_c   1.000
_cell.angle_alpha   90.00
_cell.angle_beta   90.00
_cell.angle_gamma   90.00
#
_symmetry.space_group_name_H-M   'P 1'
#
loop_
_entity.id
_entity.type
_entity.pdbx_description
1 polymer ?
#
loop_
_entity_poly.entity_id
_entity_poly.type
_entity_poly.pdbx_seq_one_letter_code
_entity_poly.pdbx_strand_id
1 'polypeptide(L)'
;MRASYGWFNYEPAPHRITRPATGQRLTIAPSNGSEEAFDVTYADADFQCPLRIVVVRREHYLPFRTLEYPAWFSEPRHYGHWRRVDEFLVDALLCWPVMAGEPAATGLTIIGGWRSGKWQPHLKRGFRGGWAATQATKERPYTVAEPALIPLDLPMPPQWRVVDVDWPRTEARLESVRHENGVAILPRGERVSGFQGRVPFLAREDGAAFIFFSKLEPQTYRDGEPETHLHYTYVDEDFFFTFASAPRWSLSLGLDSDYGYRVTPPPREVWPADMYGNLQPWDAAVRGFSWLGYRAWRRVYDTLHDAWPAWGPTPRPVKVGPEVNLPAHYGRIGYIGNYGPGTSHGYTAGMPDSGYTAWYL
;
A
#
# COMPACT_ATOMS: atom_id res chain seq x y z
N MET A 1 16.28 12.16 26.55
CA MET A 1 16.57 10.77 26.15
C MET A 1 16.17 10.62 24.69
N ARG A 2 17.06 10.10 23.83
CA ARG A 2 16.74 9.81 22.41
C ARG A 2 15.91 8.54 22.37
N ALA A 3 14.74 8.58 21.74
CA ALA A 3 13.93 7.39 21.49
C ALA A 3 14.15 6.91 20.05
N SER A 4 14.05 5.61 19.80
CA SER A 4 14.14 5.02 18.46
C SER A 4 12.96 4.09 18.19
N TYR A 5 12.48 4.06 16.95
CA TYR A 5 11.45 3.11 16.50
C TYR A 5 11.60 2.83 15.00
N GLY A 6 11.71 1.55 14.64
CA GLY A 6 11.98 1.14 13.26
C GLY A 6 13.18 1.89 12.69
N TRP A 7 12.96 2.61 11.60
CA TRP A 7 13.98 3.45 10.96
C TRP A 7 14.32 4.77 11.65
N PHE A 8 13.50 5.19 12.62
CA PHE A 8 13.51 6.57 13.07
C PHE A 8 14.16 6.75 14.43
N ASN A 9 14.85 7.88 14.58
CA ASN A 9 15.26 8.43 15.85
C ASN A 9 14.52 9.73 16.14
N TYR A 10 14.14 9.90 17.40
CA TYR A 10 13.38 11.03 17.90
C TYR A 10 14.18 11.78 18.96
N GLU A 11 14.41 13.05 18.70
CA GLU A 11 15.11 13.98 19.60
C GLU A 11 14.08 14.99 20.14
N PRO A 12 14.01 15.19 21.46
CA PRO A 12 13.00 16.06 22.07
C PRO A 12 13.36 17.56 22.01
N ALA A 13 14.62 17.94 21.82
CA ALA A 13 15.06 19.33 21.77
C ALA A 13 16.38 19.49 20.98
N PRO A 14 16.41 20.22 19.84
CA PRO A 14 15.22 20.64 19.08
C PRO A 14 14.39 19.41 18.68
N HIS A 15 13.07 19.59 18.54
CA HIS A 15 12.20 18.51 18.10
C HIS A 15 12.61 18.06 16.69
N ARG A 16 13.19 16.86 16.60
CA ARG A 16 13.74 16.33 15.36
C ARG A 16 13.42 14.85 15.21
N ILE A 17 13.01 14.47 14.00
CA ILE A 17 12.84 13.08 13.57
C ILE A 17 13.88 12.79 12.50
N THR A 18 14.67 11.74 12.63
CA THR A 18 15.69 11.38 11.63
C THR A 18 15.57 9.94 11.20
N ARG A 19 15.86 9.66 9.93
CA ARG A 19 16.07 8.33 9.36
C ARG A 19 17.56 8.23 8.98
N PRO A 20 18.45 7.76 9.88
CA PRO A 20 19.90 7.89 9.68
C PRO A 20 20.40 7.22 8.40
N ALA A 21 19.86 6.04 8.07
CA ALA A 21 20.29 5.25 6.93
C ALA A 21 20.14 5.98 5.58
N THR A 22 19.22 6.93 5.48
CA THR A 22 18.99 7.73 4.25
C THR A 22 19.33 9.20 4.43
N GLY A 23 19.78 9.62 5.62
CA GLY A 23 20.02 11.03 5.95
C GLY A 23 18.78 11.93 6.02
N GLN A 24 17.57 11.38 5.84
CA GLN A 24 16.33 12.15 5.89
C GLN A 24 16.05 12.65 7.31
N ARG A 25 15.61 13.89 7.43
CA ARG A 25 15.28 14.53 8.72
C ARG A 25 14.07 15.45 8.60
N LEU A 26 13.30 15.52 9.68
CA LEU A 26 12.26 16.50 9.92
C LEU A 26 12.64 17.31 11.15
N THR A 27 12.80 18.62 10.98
CA THR A 27 13.04 19.56 12.09
C THR A 27 11.77 20.35 12.33
N ILE A 28 11.35 20.44 13.58
CA ILE A 28 10.09 21.06 13.99
C ILE A 28 10.44 22.37 14.70
N ALA A 29 9.96 23.48 14.16
CA ALA A 29 10.16 24.79 14.78
C ALA A 29 9.30 24.93 16.05
N PRO A 30 9.76 25.69 17.05
CA PRO A 30 8.91 26.07 18.18
C PRO A 30 7.66 26.79 17.67
N SER A 31 6.46 26.37 18.07
CA SER A 31 5.22 27.05 17.67
C SER A 31 5.01 28.34 18.48
N ASN A 32 4.58 29.41 17.81
CA ASN A 32 4.38 30.74 18.41
C ASN A 32 2.97 30.97 18.99
N GLY A 33 2.15 29.92 19.23
CA GLY A 33 0.88 30.14 19.94
C GLY A 33 -0.31 29.24 19.63
N SER A 34 -0.17 28.16 18.88
CA SER A 34 -1.19 27.09 18.89
C SER A 34 -0.54 25.73 19.08
N GLU A 35 -1.07 24.92 19.99
CA GLU A 35 -0.61 23.54 20.26
C GLU A 35 -0.91 22.57 19.10
N GLU A 36 -1.54 23.07 18.04
CA GLU A 36 -2.13 22.27 16.97
C GLU A 36 -1.50 22.50 15.59
N ALA A 37 -0.61 23.48 15.41
CA ALA A 37 0.06 23.72 14.13
C ALA A 37 1.57 23.82 14.30
N PHE A 38 2.30 23.06 13.48
CA PHE A 38 3.76 22.98 13.51
C PHE A 38 4.32 23.35 12.14
N ASP A 39 5.18 24.37 12.13
CA ASP A 39 6.06 24.62 10.99
C ASP A 39 7.23 23.66 11.07
N VAL A 40 7.40 22.85 10.02
CA VAL A 40 8.43 21.83 9.98
C VAL A 40 9.25 21.96 8.71
N THR A 41 10.48 21.49 8.75
CA THR A 41 11.37 21.44 7.59
C THR A 41 11.85 20.01 7.41
N TYR A 42 11.44 19.40 6.30
CA TYR A 42 12.04 18.17 5.82
C TYR A 42 13.36 18.49 5.11
N ALA A 43 14.37 17.66 5.28
CA ALA A 43 15.61 17.73 4.54
C ALA A 43 16.28 16.36 4.40
N ASP A 44 17.11 16.21 3.37
CA ASP A 44 18.10 15.15 3.22
C ASP A 44 19.39 15.73 2.60
N ALA A 45 20.22 14.91 1.97
CA ALA A 45 21.47 15.34 1.35
C ALA A 45 21.26 16.21 0.09
N ASP A 46 20.19 15.96 -0.66
CA ASP A 46 19.99 16.54 -1.99
C ASP A 46 18.92 17.65 -1.98
N PHE A 47 18.04 17.65 -0.98
CA PHE A 47 16.82 18.45 -1.01
C PHE A 47 16.35 18.88 0.38
N GLN A 48 15.72 20.06 0.45
CA GLN A 48 15.07 20.58 1.66
C GLN A 48 13.74 21.27 1.32
N CYS A 49 12.73 21.07 2.19
CA CYS A 49 11.42 21.69 2.06
C CYS A 49 10.75 22.06 3.39
N PRO A 50 10.29 23.32 3.59
CA PRO A 50 9.30 23.65 4.60
C PRO A 50 7.94 23.00 4.32
N LEU A 51 7.26 22.63 5.39
CA LEU A 51 5.95 22.00 5.42
C LEU A 51 5.19 22.51 6.65
N ARG A 52 3.87 22.29 6.68
CA ARG A 52 3.02 22.62 7.81
C ARG A 52 2.23 21.40 8.24
N ILE A 53 2.30 21.05 9.53
CA ILE A 53 1.55 19.94 10.11
C ILE A 53 0.46 20.50 11.01
N VAL A 54 -0.78 20.07 10.82
CA VAL A 54 -1.91 20.42 11.70
C VAL A 54 -2.37 19.18 12.46
N VAL A 55 -2.47 19.29 13.77
CA VAL A 55 -2.83 18.22 14.69
C VAL A 55 -4.22 18.51 15.21
N VAL A 56 -5.22 17.79 14.70
CA VAL A 56 -6.63 17.98 15.07
C VAL A 56 -7.05 16.87 16.03
N ARG A 57 -7.08 17.14 17.33
CA ARG A 57 -7.58 16.15 18.30
C ARG A 57 -9.09 16.03 18.15
N ARG A 58 -9.58 14.83 17.83
CA ARG A 58 -11.02 14.52 17.85
C ARG A 58 -11.36 13.86 19.17
N GLU A 59 -12.39 14.38 19.86
CA GLU A 59 -12.72 14.02 21.24
C GLU A 59 -13.18 12.56 21.45
N HIS A 60 -13.47 11.78 20.39
CA HIS A 60 -14.21 10.54 20.59
C HIS A 60 -13.60 9.21 20.14
N TYR A 61 -12.64 9.09 19.22
CA TYR A 61 -12.20 7.74 18.77
C TYR A 61 -10.78 7.69 18.19
N LEU A 62 -9.75 8.08 18.96
CA LEU A 62 -8.32 8.17 18.59
C LEU A 62 -7.89 9.56 18.08
N PRO A 63 -6.67 10.02 18.41
CA PRO A 63 -6.12 11.23 17.82
C PRO A 63 -5.92 11.04 16.31
N PHE A 64 -6.65 11.83 15.53
CA PHE A 64 -6.41 12.00 14.10
C PHE A 64 -5.52 13.21 13.86
N ARG A 65 -4.78 13.22 12.76
CA ARG A 65 -3.89 14.31 12.39
C ARG A 65 -4.14 14.68 10.95
N THR A 66 -3.91 15.94 10.60
CA THR A 66 -4.06 16.41 9.22
C THR A 66 -2.77 17.06 8.78
N LEU A 67 -2.01 16.36 7.94
CA LEU A 67 -0.96 16.98 7.16
C LEU A 67 -1.61 17.62 5.94
N GLU A 68 -1.50 18.93 5.84
CA GLU A 68 -1.80 19.62 4.60
C GLU A 68 -0.47 19.83 3.90
N TYR A 69 -0.33 19.33 2.68
CA TYR A 69 0.73 19.82 1.83
C TYR A 69 0.47 21.32 1.62
N PRO A 70 1.31 22.23 2.16
CA PRO A 70 1.03 23.66 2.02
C PRO A 70 1.11 24.06 0.55
N ALA A 71 0.93 25.35 0.26
CA ALA A 71 1.14 25.97 -1.05
C ALA A 71 2.49 25.58 -1.74
N TRP A 72 3.41 24.91 -1.04
CA TRP A 72 4.57 24.25 -1.65
C TRP A 72 4.29 23.28 -2.80
N PHE A 73 3.09 22.69 -2.88
CA PHE A 73 2.65 21.90 -4.03
C PHE A 73 1.56 22.60 -4.86
N SER A 74 1.39 23.92 -4.71
CA SER A 74 0.51 24.69 -5.60
C SER A 74 1.12 24.85 -7.01
N GLU A 75 2.42 24.63 -7.15
CA GLU A 75 3.11 24.43 -8.43
C GLU A 75 3.48 22.95 -8.58
N PRO A 76 3.24 22.31 -9.73
CA PRO A 76 3.50 20.88 -9.91
C PRO A 76 5.00 20.58 -9.89
N ARG A 77 5.51 20.23 -8.71
CA ARG A 77 6.86 19.64 -8.59
C ARG A 77 6.87 18.23 -9.16
N HIS A 78 8.04 17.80 -9.62
CA HIS A 78 8.27 16.44 -10.14
C HIS A 78 7.78 15.37 -9.14
N TYR A 79 7.20 14.29 -9.67
CA TYR A 79 6.64 13.19 -8.90
C TYR A 79 7.62 12.61 -7.86
N GLY A 80 8.90 12.44 -8.23
CA GLY A 80 9.95 11.97 -7.32
C GLY A 80 10.13 12.84 -6.07
N HIS A 81 10.03 14.17 -6.20
CA HIS A 81 10.14 15.09 -5.05
C HIS A 81 8.99 14.86 -4.05
N TRP A 82 7.75 14.78 -4.56
CA TRP A 82 6.60 14.50 -3.71
C TRP A 82 6.75 13.15 -3.02
N ARG A 83 7.05 12.10 -3.79
CA ARG A 83 7.10 10.73 -3.26
C ARG A 83 8.17 10.57 -2.18
N ARG A 84 9.33 11.20 -2.36
CA ARG A 84 10.45 11.20 -1.39
C ARG A 84 10.05 11.79 -0.04
N VAL A 85 9.29 12.88 -0.05
CA VAL A 85 8.78 13.53 1.15
C VAL A 85 7.62 12.74 1.75
N ASP A 86 6.67 12.31 0.92
CA ASP A 86 5.44 11.61 1.33
C ASP A 86 5.74 10.31 2.07
N GLU A 87 6.60 9.46 1.51
CA GLU A 87 6.97 8.18 2.12
C GLU A 87 7.63 8.38 3.50
N PHE A 88 8.51 9.37 3.61
CA PHE A 88 9.15 9.69 4.89
C PHE A 88 8.11 10.19 5.90
N LEU A 89 7.23 11.12 5.51
CA LEU A 89 6.27 11.76 6.42
C LEU A 89 5.21 10.79 6.92
N VAL A 90 4.64 9.95 6.04
CA VAL A 90 3.63 8.96 6.44
C VAL A 90 4.18 8.08 7.56
N ASP A 91 5.34 7.45 7.34
CA ASP A 91 5.95 6.56 8.33
C ASP A 91 6.42 7.32 9.58
N ALA A 92 7.09 8.48 9.41
CA ALA A 92 7.63 9.25 10.53
C ALA A 92 6.52 9.73 11.48
N LEU A 93 5.40 10.23 10.93
CA LEU A 93 4.32 10.81 11.70
C LEU A 93 3.40 9.75 12.32
N LEU A 94 3.14 8.64 11.64
CA LEU A 94 2.40 7.51 12.24
C LEU A 94 3.13 6.93 13.46
N CYS A 95 4.46 7.07 13.52
CA CYS A 95 5.29 6.51 14.59
C CYS A 95 5.82 7.52 15.61
N TRP A 96 5.49 8.81 15.50
CA TRP A 96 6.12 9.86 16.30
C TRP A 96 5.75 9.81 17.79
N PRO A 97 6.70 9.56 18.72
CA PRO A 97 6.42 9.35 20.15
C PRO A 97 5.71 10.47 20.88
N VAL A 98 6.10 11.73 20.64
CA VAL A 98 5.51 12.91 21.31
C VAL A 98 4.02 13.02 21.03
N MET A 99 3.59 12.47 19.90
CA MET A 99 2.22 12.54 19.45
C MET A 99 1.42 11.27 19.77
N ALA A 100 2.11 10.20 20.18
CA ALA A 100 1.54 8.94 20.64
C ALA A 100 1.34 8.97 22.17
N GLY A 101 0.84 10.09 22.70
CA GLY A 101 0.67 10.32 24.16
C GLY A 101 -0.06 9.20 24.91
N GLU A 102 -0.73 8.32 24.17
CA GLU A 102 -1.07 6.96 24.59
C GLU A 102 -0.69 5.94 23.51
N PRO A 103 -0.46 4.65 23.86
CA PRO A 103 -0.09 3.58 22.93
C PRO A 103 -1.12 3.24 21.83
N ALA A 104 -2.12 4.09 21.59
CA ALA A 104 -3.18 3.82 20.63
C ALA A 104 -2.77 4.15 19.18
N ALA A 105 -3.33 3.38 18.23
CA ALA A 105 -3.13 3.58 16.80
C ALA A 105 -3.37 5.05 16.41
N THR A 106 -2.42 5.64 15.68
CA THR A 106 -2.53 7.02 15.23
C THR A 106 -3.19 7.04 13.86
N GLY A 107 -4.19 7.91 13.70
CA GLY A 107 -4.73 8.27 12.39
C GLY A 107 -3.98 9.46 11.80
N LEU A 108 -3.60 9.38 10.53
CA LEU A 108 -3.03 10.47 9.74
C LEU A 108 -3.88 10.69 8.49
N THR A 109 -4.37 11.90 8.31
CA THR A 109 -4.97 12.38 7.06
C THR A 109 -3.93 13.25 6.37
N ILE A 110 -3.73 13.04 5.08
CA ILE A 110 -2.90 13.89 4.22
C ILE A 110 -3.80 14.48 3.14
N ILE A 111 -3.73 15.79 2.95
CA ILE A 111 -4.41 16.51 1.88
C ILE A 111 -3.41 16.80 0.77
N GLY A 112 -3.74 16.36 -0.45
CA GLY A 112 -2.88 16.44 -1.62
C GLY A 112 -2.20 15.10 -1.93
N GLY A 113 -2.01 14.84 -3.22
CA GLY A 113 -1.28 13.67 -3.71
C GLY A 113 -1.30 13.53 -5.22
N TRP A 114 -0.42 12.68 -5.74
CA TRP A 114 -0.49 12.25 -7.13
C TRP A 114 -1.45 11.07 -7.27
N ARG A 115 -2.28 11.09 -8.31
CA ARG A 115 -3.19 10.00 -8.66
C ARG A 115 -3.49 10.01 -10.16
N SER A 116 -3.28 8.87 -10.78
CA SER A 116 -3.32 8.59 -12.22
C SER A 116 -2.49 9.60 -13.02
N GLY A 117 -1.23 9.79 -12.62
CA GLY A 117 -0.32 10.73 -13.27
C GLY A 117 -0.74 12.20 -13.19
N LYS A 118 -1.55 12.59 -12.21
CA LYS A 118 -1.93 14.00 -12.00
C LYS A 118 -1.84 14.39 -10.53
N TRP A 119 -1.32 15.58 -10.25
CA TRP A 119 -1.42 16.18 -8.92
C TRP A 119 -2.86 16.56 -8.61
N GLN A 120 -3.34 16.18 -7.44
CA GLN A 120 -4.70 16.44 -6.98
C GLN A 120 -4.65 17.13 -5.60
N PRO A 121 -4.76 18.47 -5.55
CA PRO A 121 -4.54 19.23 -4.31
C PRO A 121 -5.59 18.97 -3.24
N HIS A 122 -6.77 18.44 -3.60
CA HIS A 122 -7.87 18.17 -2.68
C HIS A 122 -8.04 16.68 -2.36
N LEU A 123 -7.14 15.82 -2.86
CA LEU A 123 -7.19 14.39 -2.58
C LEU A 123 -6.96 14.15 -1.09
N LYS A 124 -7.92 13.52 -0.41
CA LYS A 124 -7.78 13.18 1.00
C LYS A 124 -7.29 11.75 1.12
N ARG A 125 -6.16 11.55 1.78
CA ARG A 125 -5.55 10.23 2.01
C ARG A 125 -5.51 9.98 3.50
N GLY A 126 -6.24 9.00 3.99
CA GLY A 126 -6.16 8.55 5.36
C GLY A 126 -5.17 7.40 5.49
N PHE A 127 -4.50 7.36 6.62
CA PHE A 127 -3.58 6.31 7.04
C PHE A 127 -3.85 6.03 8.50
N ARG A 128 -3.78 4.77 8.89
CA ARG A 128 -3.65 4.34 10.28
C ARG A 128 -2.50 3.37 10.32
N GLY A 129 -1.72 3.49 11.36
CA GLY A 129 -0.61 2.64 11.69
C GLY A 129 -0.24 2.89 13.13
N GLY A 130 0.63 2.06 13.68
CA GLY A 130 0.98 2.13 15.09
C GLY A 130 2.47 2.24 15.32
N TRP A 131 2.82 3.01 16.35
CA TRP A 131 3.89 2.58 17.23
C TRP A 131 3.40 1.32 17.94
N ALA A 132 4.18 0.24 17.96
CA ALA A 132 3.97 -0.92 18.80
C ALA A 132 3.54 -0.50 20.23
N ALA A 133 2.23 -0.64 20.48
CA ALA A 133 1.49 -0.12 21.63
C ALA A 133 1.98 -0.70 22.96
N THR A 134 2.38 -1.97 22.93
CA THR A 134 2.72 -2.72 24.14
C THR A 134 4.21 -3.08 24.13
N GLN A 135 4.79 -3.20 25.31
CA GLN A 135 6.14 -3.72 25.50
C GLN A 135 6.29 -5.09 24.81
N ALA A 136 5.28 -5.96 24.92
CA ALA A 136 5.24 -7.26 24.24
C ALA A 136 5.25 -7.16 22.70
N THR A 137 4.70 -6.08 22.11
CA THR A 137 4.77 -5.83 20.66
C THR A 137 6.12 -5.23 20.25
N LYS A 138 6.75 -4.42 21.12
CA LYS A 138 8.10 -3.87 20.91
C LYS A 138 9.18 -4.94 21.01
N GLU A 139 8.95 -5.95 21.84
CA GLU A 139 9.83 -7.10 22.05
C GLU A 139 9.66 -8.18 20.98
N ARG A 140 8.65 -8.05 20.08
CA ARG A 140 8.56 -8.95 18.93
C ARG A 140 9.78 -8.71 18.02
N PRO A 141 10.46 -9.78 17.59
CA PRO A 141 11.61 -9.67 16.70
C PRO A 141 11.13 -9.40 15.27
N TYR A 142 10.64 -8.19 15.00
CA TYR A 142 10.40 -7.76 13.62
C TYR A 142 11.73 -7.42 12.97
N THR A 143 11.96 -7.96 11.78
CA THR A 143 13.07 -7.47 10.96
C THR A 143 12.67 -6.14 10.36
N VAL A 144 13.50 -5.14 10.62
CA VAL A 144 13.35 -3.81 10.03
C VAL A 144 13.83 -3.90 8.60
N ALA A 145 12.92 -3.69 7.64
CA ALA A 145 13.26 -3.68 6.21
C ALA A 145 14.33 -2.62 5.89
N GLU A 146 15.06 -2.76 4.79
CA GLU A 146 16.08 -1.77 4.42
C GLU A 146 15.40 -0.49 3.86
N PRO A 147 15.59 0.69 4.50
CA PRO A 147 15.06 1.94 3.97
C PRO A 147 15.85 2.34 2.73
N ALA A 148 15.25 3.15 1.87
CA ALA A 148 15.94 3.72 0.72
C ALA A 148 15.31 5.05 0.38
N LEU A 149 16.04 5.78 -0.44
CA LEU A 149 15.71 7.12 -0.81
C LEU A 149 15.08 7.11 -2.20
N ILE A 150 13.93 7.74 -2.33
CA ILE A 150 13.26 7.86 -3.62
C ILE A 150 14.09 8.80 -4.53
N PRO A 151 14.41 8.38 -5.77
CA PRO A 151 15.09 9.25 -6.72
C PRO A 151 14.29 10.52 -7.01
N LEU A 152 14.96 11.67 -7.07
CA LEU A 152 14.30 12.96 -7.34
C LEU A 152 13.75 13.03 -8.76
N ASP A 153 14.41 12.36 -9.70
CA ASP A 153 14.07 12.23 -11.11
C ASP A 153 13.10 11.08 -11.40
N LEU A 154 12.54 10.43 -10.36
CA LEU A 154 11.55 9.38 -10.53
C LEU A 154 10.39 9.91 -11.40
N PRO A 155 10.13 9.30 -12.57
CA PRO A 155 9.12 9.78 -13.48
C PRO A 155 7.74 9.57 -12.88
N MET A 156 6.82 10.43 -13.29
CA MET A 156 5.40 10.26 -13.00
C MET A 156 4.90 8.93 -13.58
N PRO A 157 4.09 8.15 -12.82
CA PRO A 157 3.54 6.90 -13.33
C PRO A 157 2.62 7.16 -14.55
N PRO A 158 2.66 6.31 -15.59
CA PRO A 158 1.69 6.37 -16.69
C PRO A 158 0.26 6.14 -16.19
N GLN A 159 -0.74 6.61 -16.93
CA GLN A 159 -2.13 6.47 -16.47
C GLN A 159 -2.61 5.03 -16.59
N TRP A 160 -3.71 4.74 -15.89
CA TRP A 160 -4.41 3.48 -15.95
C TRP A 160 -5.71 3.63 -16.69
N ARG A 161 -6.04 2.65 -17.52
CA ARG A 161 -7.32 2.56 -18.21
C ARG A 161 -8.01 1.23 -17.91
N VAL A 162 -9.33 1.28 -17.78
CA VAL A 162 -10.16 0.07 -17.75
C VAL A 162 -10.29 -0.46 -19.17
N VAL A 163 -10.08 -1.77 -19.30
CA VAL A 163 -10.49 -2.54 -20.47
C VAL A 163 -11.62 -3.45 -20.00
N ASP A 164 -12.82 -3.15 -20.50
CA ASP A 164 -14.03 -3.84 -20.10
C ASP A 164 -14.36 -5.01 -21.02
N VAL A 165 -15.25 -5.90 -20.57
CA VAL A 165 -15.76 -7.04 -21.35
C VAL A 165 -17.27 -7.14 -21.19
N ASP A 166 -17.99 -7.52 -22.23
CA ASP A 166 -19.47 -7.58 -22.17
C ASP A 166 -19.96 -8.64 -21.17
N TRP A 167 -19.29 -9.78 -21.11
CA TRP A 167 -19.69 -10.95 -20.33
C TRP A 167 -18.54 -11.47 -19.48
N PRO A 168 -18.35 -10.94 -18.26
CA PRO A 168 -17.25 -11.33 -17.40
C PRO A 168 -17.40 -12.79 -16.97
N ARG A 169 -16.34 -13.58 -17.16
CA ARG A 169 -16.19 -14.91 -16.55
C ARG A 169 -15.95 -14.76 -15.04
N THR A 170 -16.20 -15.83 -14.29
CA THR A 170 -15.94 -15.87 -12.84
C THR A 170 -14.47 -16.12 -12.50
N GLU A 171 -13.65 -16.48 -13.49
CA GLU A 171 -12.22 -16.66 -13.32
C GLU A 171 -11.40 -16.29 -14.58
N ALA A 172 -10.16 -15.87 -14.33
CA ALA A 172 -9.10 -15.66 -15.31
C ALA A 172 -7.74 -15.90 -14.64
N ARG A 173 -6.73 -16.30 -15.42
CA ARG A 173 -5.37 -16.56 -14.93
C ARG A 173 -4.35 -16.12 -15.98
N LEU A 174 -3.12 -15.90 -15.54
CA LEU A 174 -2.00 -15.72 -16.46
C LEU A 174 -1.76 -17.02 -17.25
N GLU A 175 -1.65 -16.89 -18.57
CA GLU A 175 -1.19 -17.97 -19.44
C GLU A 175 0.35 -18.08 -19.41
N SER A 176 0.86 -19.23 -19.82
CA SER A 176 2.31 -19.49 -19.96
C SER A 176 3.14 -19.40 -18.67
N VAL A 177 2.48 -19.35 -17.51
CA VAL A 177 3.16 -19.49 -16.20
C VAL A 177 3.71 -20.90 -16.08
N ARG A 178 5.01 -21.01 -15.86
CA ARG A 178 5.74 -22.25 -15.65
C ARG A 178 6.07 -22.37 -14.16
N HIS A 179 6.27 -23.60 -13.68
CA HIS A 179 6.74 -23.83 -12.32
C HIS A 179 8.12 -24.46 -12.36
N GLU A 180 9.11 -23.79 -11.78
CA GLU A 180 10.48 -24.27 -11.64
C GLU A 180 10.81 -24.34 -10.15
N ASN A 181 11.10 -25.55 -9.64
CA ASN A 181 11.34 -25.78 -8.20
C ASN A 181 10.22 -25.26 -7.27
N GLY A 182 8.98 -25.23 -7.76
CA GLY A 182 7.83 -24.71 -7.00
C GLY A 182 7.64 -23.19 -7.09
N VAL A 183 8.50 -22.48 -7.80
CA VAL A 183 8.37 -21.04 -8.06
C VAL A 183 7.63 -20.81 -9.38
N ALA A 184 6.63 -19.92 -9.37
CA ALA A 184 5.91 -19.53 -10.57
C ALA A 184 6.74 -18.52 -11.40
N ILE A 185 6.90 -18.78 -12.71
CA ILE A 185 7.73 -18.00 -13.61
C ILE A 185 6.96 -17.67 -14.89
N LEU A 186 6.92 -16.38 -15.25
CA LEU A 186 6.42 -15.86 -16.52
C LEU A 186 7.52 -15.01 -17.17
N PRO A 187 8.40 -15.57 -18.01
CA PRO A 187 9.57 -14.86 -18.52
C PRO A 187 9.23 -13.48 -19.08
N ARG A 188 10.07 -12.46 -18.84
CA ARG A 188 9.81 -11.07 -19.23
C ARG A 188 9.50 -10.87 -20.73
N GLY A 189 10.09 -11.69 -21.60
CA GLY A 189 9.83 -11.68 -23.04
C GLY A 189 8.50 -12.32 -23.45
N GLU A 190 7.87 -13.09 -22.56
CA GLU A 190 6.55 -13.67 -22.80
C GLU A 190 5.47 -12.61 -22.62
N ARG A 191 4.46 -12.69 -23.47
CA ARG A 191 3.31 -11.80 -23.42
C ARG A 191 2.49 -12.09 -22.16
N VAL A 192 2.10 -11.03 -21.46
CA VAL A 192 1.10 -11.10 -20.39
C VAL A 192 -0.27 -11.36 -21.01
N SER A 193 -0.78 -12.60 -20.94
CA SER A 193 -2.08 -13.01 -21.51
C SER A 193 -2.90 -13.91 -20.58
N GLY A 194 -4.12 -14.28 -21.00
CA GLY A 194 -5.01 -15.24 -20.34
C GLY A 194 -6.27 -14.66 -19.71
N PHE A 195 -6.32 -13.33 -19.54
CA PHE A 195 -7.48 -12.61 -18.98
C PHE A 195 -8.20 -11.74 -20.01
N GLN A 196 -7.55 -11.36 -21.11
CA GLN A 196 -8.12 -10.48 -22.12
C GLN A 196 -9.36 -11.12 -22.77
N GLY A 197 -10.44 -10.35 -22.88
CA GLY A 197 -11.73 -10.82 -23.39
C GLY A 197 -12.49 -11.76 -22.46
N ARG A 198 -11.95 -12.08 -21.27
CA ARG A 198 -12.62 -12.94 -20.28
C ARG A 198 -13.14 -12.15 -19.09
N VAL A 199 -12.37 -11.18 -18.61
CA VAL A 199 -12.67 -10.39 -17.41
C VAL A 199 -12.31 -8.93 -17.63
N PRO A 200 -12.94 -7.98 -16.92
CA PRO A 200 -12.49 -6.60 -16.88
C PRO A 200 -11.11 -6.52 -16.23
N PHE A 201 -10.27 -5.60 -16.72
CA PHE A 201 -8.94 -5.37 -16.16
C PHE A 201 -8.50 -3.91 -16.29
N LEU A 202 -7.56 -3.51 -15.45
CA LEU A 202 -6.80 -2.28 -15.58
C LEU A 202 -5.52 -2.56 -16.36
N ALA A 203 -5.23 -1.70 -17.33
CA ALA A 203 -3.98 -1.69 -18.07
C ALA A 203 -3.29 -0.35 -17.86
N ARG A 204 -2.00 -0.39 -17.53
CA ARG A 204 -1.15 0.80 -17.56
C ARG A 204 -0.92 1.21 -19.02
N GLU A 205 -0.89 2.50 -19.31
CA GLU A 205 -0.78 3.03 -20.68
C GLU A 205 0.48 2.56 -21.43
N ASP A 206 1.58 2.34 -20.71
CA ASP A 206 2.83 1.80 -21.25
C ASP A 206 2.79 0.28 -21.53
N GLY A 207 1.71 -0.40 -21.15
CA GLY A 207 1.55 -1.85 -21.31
C GLY A 207 2.46 -2.69 -20.42
N ALA A 208 3.18 -2.08 -19.46
CA ALA A 208 4.15 -2.79 -18.63
C ALA A 208 3.54 -3.33 -17.33
N ALA A 209 2.32 -2.92 -16.96
CA ALA A 209 1.61 -3.48 -15.82
C ALA A 209 0.10 -3.66 -16.05
N PHE A 210 -0.47 -4.67 -15.40
CA PHE A 210 -1.89 -5.03 -15.47
C PHE A 210 -2.43 -5.42 -14.09
N ILE A 211 -3.71 -5.16 -13.87
CA ILE A 211 -4.47 -5.63 -12.71
C ILE A 211 -5.78 -6.21 -13.22
N PHE A 212 -6.02 -7.50 -13.05
CA PHE A 212 -7.23 -8.14 -13.55
C PHE A 212 -7.94 -8.92 -12.46
N PHE A 213 -9.27 -9.02 -12.58
CA PHE A 213 -10.09 -9.87 -11.72
C PHE A 213 -9.79 -11.34 -12.02
N SER A 214 -9.31 -12.09 -11.04
CA SER A 214 -8.80 -13.45 -11.22
C SER A 214 -9.79 -14.52 -10.81
N LYS A 215 -10.49 -14.33 -9.68
CA LYS A 215 -11.54 -15.23 -9.24
C LYS A 215 -12.48 -14.57 -8.24
N LEU A 216 -13.71 -15.06 -8.17
CA LEU A 216 -14.63 -14.80 -7.07
C LEU A 216 -14.65 -16.04 -6.18
N GLU A 217 -14.47 -15.82 -4.88
CA GLU A 217 -14.51 -16.85 -3.85
C GLU A 217 -15.69 -16.59 -2.92
N PRO A 218 -16.73 -17.45 -2.96
CA PRO A 218 -17.83 -17.43 -2.00
C PRO A 218 -17.30 -17.70 -0.59
N GLN A 219 -17.68 -16.86 0.37
CA GLN A 219 -17.26 -16.96 1.76
C GLN A 219 -18.42 -16.69 2.71
N THR A 220 -18.18 -16.98 3.98
CA THR A 220 -19.07 -16.63 5.08
C THR A 220 -18.24 -16.15 6.26
N TYR A 221 -18.78 -15.19 7.00
CA TYR A 221 -18.14 -14.76 8.23
C TYR A 221 -18.69 -15.53 9.44
N ARG A 222 -18.03 -15.41 10.61
CA ARG A 222 -18.39 -16.13 11.85
C ARG A 222 -19.82 -15.90 12.32
N ASP A 223 -20.46 -14.82 11.90
CA ASP A 223 -21.85 -14.43 12.19
C ASP A 223 -22.85 -15.03 11.18
N GLY A 224 -22.37 -15.75 10.16
CA GLY A 224 -23.18 -16.32 9.08
C GLY A 224 -23.57 -15.31 8.01
N GLU A 225 -23.03 -14.08 8.05
CA GLU A 225 -23.28 -13.11 6.99
C GLU A 225 -22.60 -13.56 5.69
N PRO A 226 -23.34 -13.60 4.56
CA PRO A 226 -22.79 -13.98 3.28
C PRO A 226 -21.82 -12.93 2.75
N GLU A 227 -20.59 -13.35 2.46
CA GLU A 227 -19.53 -12.49 1.92
C GLU A 227 -18.98 -13.10 0.61
N THR A 228 -18.43 -12.25 -0.25
CA THR A 228 -17.66 -12.70 -1.40
C THR A 228 -16.30 -12.02 -1.38
N HIS A 229 -15.25 -12.80 -1.55
CA HIS A 229 -13.93 -12.26 -1.80
C HIS A 229 -13.71 -12.18 -3.30
N LEU A 230 -13.27 -11.02 -3.76
CA LEU A 230 -12.75 -10.85 -5.11
C LEU A 230 -11.24 -10.98 -5.03
N HIS A 231 -10.66 -11.80 -5.89
CA HIS A 231 -9.22 -11.89 -6.03
C HIS A 231 -8.81 -11.19 -7.31
N TYR A 232 -7.71 -10.46 -7.23
CA TYR A 232 -7.11 -9.74 -8.33
C TYR A 232 -5.66 -10.18 -8.50
N THR A 233 -5.21 -10.34 -9.74
CA THR A 233 -3.81 -10.56 -10.03
C THR A 233 -3.19 -9.25 -10.51
N TYR A 234 -2.13 -8.84 -9.82
CA TYR A 234 -1.20 -7.81 -10.27
C TYR A 234 -0.06 -8.47 -11.04
N VAL A 235 0.37 -7.85 -12.13
CA VAL A 235 1.57 -8.24 -12.88
C VAL A 235 2.24 -6.99 -13.45
N ASP A 236 3.56 -6.90 -13.30
CA ASP A 236 4.38 -5.86 -13.92
C ASP A 236 5.60 -6.45 -14.65
N GLU A 237 6.68 -5.70 -14.85
CA GLU A 237 7.89 -6.20 -15.52
C GLU A 237 8.73 -7.19 -14.69
N ASP A 238 8.57 -7.24 -13.36
CA ASP A 238 9.46 -7.97 -12.46
C ASP A 238 8.76 -9.15 -11.78
N PHE A 239 7.51 -8.99 -11.37
CA PHE A 239 6.77 -10.03 -10.63
C PHE A 239 5.26 -9.96 -10.86
N PHE A 240 4.58 -10.99 -10.36
CA PHE A 240 3.12 -11.07 -10.32
C PHE A 240 2.67 -11.76 -9.04
N PHE A 241 1.45 -11.46 -8.60
CA PHE A 241 0.82 -12.12 -7.47
C PHE A 241 -0.69 -11.84 -7.45
N THR A 242 -1.41 -12.65 -6.68
CA THR A 242 -2.85 -12.52 -6.45
C THR A 242 -3.11 -11.98 -5.06
N PHE A 243 -3.94 -10.94 -4.95
CA PHE A 243 -4.40 -10.34 -3.69
C PHE A 243 -5.92 -10.34 -3.58
N ALA A 244 -6.42 -10.27 -2.36
CA ALA A 244 -7.84 -10.27 -2.07
C ALA A 244 -8.39 -8.85 -1.91
N SER A 245 -9.66 -8.70 -2.25
CA SER A 245 -10.49 -7.53 -2.01
C SER A 245 -11.79 -7.97 -1.36
N ALA A 246 -12.07 -7.44 -0.17
CA ALA A 246 -13.23 -7.81 0.62
C ALA A 246 -13.84 -6.60 1.35
N PRO A 247 -15.16 -6.59 1.61
CA PRO A 247 -15.85 -5.54 2.36
C PRO A 247 -15.14 -5.11 3.65
N ARG A 248 -14.62 -6.06 4.44
CA ARG A 248 -14.05 -5.79 5.77
C ARG A 248 -12.59 -5.30 5.73
N TRP A 249 -11.83 -5.67 4.70
CA TRP A 249 -10.38 -5.44 4.64
C TRP A 249 -9.96 -4.55 3.47
N SER A 250 -10.90 -4.09 2.64
CA SER A 250 -10.56 -3.40 1.39
C SER A 250 -9.58 -4.24 0.56
N LEU A 251 -8.51 -3.68 0.00
CA LEU A 251 -7.44 -4.45 -0.65
C LEU A 251 -6.49 -5.04 0.41
N SER A 252 -6.33 -6.36 0.44
CA SER A 252 -5.42 -7.05 1.37
C SER A 252 -4.17 -7.53 0.66
N LEU A 253 -3.03 -6.91 0.95
CA LEU A 253 -1.73 -7.25 0.34
C LEU A 253 -0.86 -8.17 1.21
N GLY A 254 -1.29 -8.46 2.45
CA GLY A 254 -0.59 -9.38 3.36
C GLY A 254 -1.06 -10.82 3.28
N LEU A 255 -2.06 -11.10 2.42
CA LEU A 255 -2.58 -12.43 2.12
C LEU A 255 -2.40 -12.74 0.64
N ASP A 256 -1.21 -12.45 0.11
CA ASP A 256 -0.90 -12.74 -1.27
C ASP A 256 -0.77 -14.25 -1.54
N SER A 257 -1.13 -14.63 -2.77
CA SER A 257 -1.02 -15.97 -3.31
C SER A 257 -0.53 -15.91 -4.76
N ASP A 258 -0.18 -17.05 -5.34
CA ASP A 258 0.32 -17.13 -6.72
C ASP A 258 1.51 -16.19 -7.00
N TYR A 259 2.36 -15.96 -6.00
CA TYR A 259 3.54 -15.10 -6.12
C TYR A 259 4.55 -15.72 -7.09
N GLY A 260 4.97 -14.96 -8.09
CA GLY A 260 5.89 -15.42 -9.11
C GLY A 260 6.66 -14.29 -9.77
N TYR A 261 7.66 -14.67 -10.57
CA TYR A 261 8.64 -13.74 -11.13
C TYR A 261 8.61 -13.71 -12.65
N ARG A 262 9.01 -12.57 -13.20
CA ARG A 262 9.25 -12.41 -14.64
C ARG A 262 10.72 -12.31 -15.01
N VAL A 263 11.59 -12.15 -14.01
CA VAL A 263 13.05 -12.13 -14.15
C VAL A 263 13.62 -13.20 -13.23
N THR A 264 14.56 -14.01 -13.74
CA THR A 264 15.19 -15.09 -12.98
C THR A 264 16.73 -15.02 -13.12
N PRO A 265 17.49 -14.88 -12.03
CA PRO A 265 17.01 -14.66 -10.67
C PRO A 265 16.37 -13.27 -10.52
N PRO A 266 15.32 -13.11 -9.69
CA PRO A 266 14.68 -11.83 -9.47
C PRO A 266 15.54 -10.93 -8.56
N PRO A 267 15.43 -9.60 -8.70
CA PRO A 267 16.12 -8.67 -7.80
C PRO A 267 15.65 -8.87 -6.37
N ARG A 268 16.56 -8.73 -5.39
CA ARG A 268 16.26 -8.92 -3.95
C ARG A 268 15.11 -8.05 -3.44
N GLU A 269 14.88 -6.91 -4.08
CA GLU A 269 13.81 -5.97 -3.76
C GLU A 269 12.40 -6.53 -3.98
N VAL A 270 12.26 -7.53 -4.85
CA VAL A 270 10.97 -8.20 -5.09
C VAL A 270 10.89 -9.57 -4.42
N TRP A 271 11.79 -9.88 -3.50
CA TRP A 271 11.67 -11.14 -2.76
C TRP A 271 10.50 -11.06 -1.77
N PRO A 272 9.79 -12.19 -1.56
CA PRO A 272 8.75 -12.27 -0.55
C PRO A 272 9.36 -12.16 0.84
N ALA A 273 8.53 -11.84 1.82
CA ALA A 273 8.84 -11.88 3.23
C ALA A 273 7.95 -12.87 3.97
N ASP A 274 8.40 -13.32 5.13
CA ASP A 274 7.53 -13.97 6.10
C ASP A 274 6.65 -12.93 6.84
N MET A 275 5.77 -13.42 7.71
CA MET A 275 4.88 -12.56 8.50
C MET A 275 5.60 -11.61 9.48
N TYR A 276 6.91 -11.78 9.68
CA TYR A 276 7.75 -10.93 10.53
C TYR A 276 8.61 -9.96 9.72
N GLY A 277 8.45 -9.96 8.39
CA GLY A 277 9.17 -9.07 7.48
C GLY A 277 10.55 -9.60 7.08
N ASN A 278 10.90 -10.83 7.43
CA ASN A 278 12.16 -11.44 6.99
C ASN A 278 12.06 -11.81 5.52
N LEU A 279 12.90 -11.21 4.67
CA LEU A 279 13.01 -11.60 3.27
C LEU A 279 13.36 -13.09 3.18
N GLN A 280 12.56 -13.81 2.39
CA GLN A 280 12.81 -15.20 2.05
C GLN A 280 13.56 -15.25 0.72
N PRO A 281 14.48 -16.21 0.53
CA PRO A 281 15.08 -16.47 -0.77
C PRO A 281 14.01 -16.64 -1.85
N TRP A 282 14.25 -16.11 -3.06
CA TRP A 282 13.27 -16.15 -4.13
C TRP A 282 12.92 -17.57 -4.61
N ASP A 283 13.86 -18.50 -4.43
CA ASP A 283 13.76 -19.92 -4.77
C ASP A 283 13.18 -20.76 -3.62
N ALA A 284 12.92 -20.15 -2.46
CA ALA A 284 12.15 -20.79 -1.41
C ALA A 284 10.72 -20.99 -1.91
N ALA A 285 10.28 -22.24 -2.01
CA ALA A 285 8.91 -22.55 -2.36
C ALA A 285 7.97 -21.88 -1.35
N VAL A 286 7.30 -20.82 -1.78
CA VAL A 286 6.27 -20.14 -0.99
C VAL A 286 5.07 -21.07 -0.93
N ARG A 287 4.95 -21.83 0.15
CA ARG A 287 3.77 -22.67 0.40
C ARG A 287 2.82 -21.92 1.33
N GLY A 288 1.71 -21.43 0.79
CA GLY A 288 0.66 -20.75 1.55
C GLY A 288 0.75 -19.23 1.45
N PHE A 289 0.49 -18.54 2.56
CA PHE A 289 0.54 -17.08 2.63
C PHE A 289 2.00 -16.59 2.61
N SER A 290 2.39 -15.88 1.56
CA SER A 290 3.54 -14.96 1.64
C SER A 290 3.07 -13.58 2.06
N TRP A 291 4.01 -12.79 2.54
CA TRP A 291 3.88 -11.34 2.55
C TRP A 291 4.77 -10.80 1.44
N LEU A 292 4.32 -9.78 0.74
CA LEU A 292 5.21 -8.95 -0.06
C LEU A 292 6.36 -8.42 0.81
N GLY A 293 7.62 -8.53 0.36
CA GLY A 293 8.72 -7.79 0.96
C GLY A 293 8.45 -6.28 0.89
N TYR A 294 9.00 -5.48 1.81
CA TYR A 294 8.67 -4.05 1.94
C TYR A 294 8.69 -3.26 0.62
N ARG A 295 9.72 -3.50 -0.21
CA ARG A 295 9.91 -2.83 -1.50
C ARG A 295 8.82 -3.21 -2.51
N ALA A 296 8.56 -4.50 -2.68
CA ALA A 296 7.44 -5.00 -3.48
C ALA A 296 6.10 -4.47 -2.96
N TRP A 297 5.87 -4.52 -1.64
CA TRP A 297 4.66 -4.01 -1.02
C TRP A 297 4.45 -2.52 -1.31
N ARG A 298 5.47 -1.68 -1.10
CA ARG A 298 5.37 -0.23 -1.32
C ARG A 298 5.10 0.08 -2.79
N ARG A 299 5.80 -0.58 -3.71
CA ARG A 299 5.59 -0.47 -5.16
C ARG A 299 4.14 -0.80 -5.55
N VAL A 300 3.59 -1.89 -5.03
CA VAL A 300 2.23 -2.32 -5.35
C VAL A 300 1.19 -1.45 -4.67
N TYR A 301 1.42 -1.08 -3.40
CA TYR A 301 0.59 -0.12 -2.67
C TYR A 301 0.43 1.17 -3.48
N ASP A 302 1.54 1.76 -3.92
CA ASP A 302 1.52 2.99 -4.72
C ASP A 302 0.81 2.79 -6.06
N THR A 303 1.06 1.65 -6.71
CA THR A 303 0.44 1.30 -7.98
C THR A 303 -1.07 1.13 -7.86
N LEU A 304 -1.55 0.43 -6.82
CA LEU A 304 -2.98 0.22 -6.60
C LEU A 304 -3.68 1.53 -6.32
N HIS A 305 -3.09 2.41 -5.51
CA HIS A 305 -3.69 3.72 -5.23
C HIS A 305 -3.72 4.65 -6.45
N ASP A 306 -2.82 4.46 -7.41
CA ASP A 306 -2.83 5.15 -8.70
C ASP A 306 -3.85 4.56 -9.68
N ALA A 307 -3.97 3.22 -9.70
CA ALA A 307 -4.75 2.46 -10.67
C ALA A 307 -6.23 2.33 -10.31
N TRP A 308 -6.54 2.08 -9.03
CA TRP A 308 -7.90 1.70 -8.61
C TRP A 308 -9.01 2.67 -9.00
N PRO A 309 -8.82 4.01 -8.93
CA PRO A 309 -9.83 4.97 -9.37
C PRO A 309 -10.26 4.80 -10.83
N ALA A 310 -9.43 4.19 -11.67
CA ALA A 310 -9.75 3.96 -13.08
C ALA A 310 -10.99 3.08 -13.25
N TRP A 311 -11.29 2.17 -12.30
CA TRP A 311 -12.51 1.37 -12.29
C TRP A 311 -13.81 2.21 -12.35
N GLY A 312 -13.74 3.48 -11.97
CA GLY A 312 -14.87 4.40 -11.97
C GLY A 312 -15.82 4.21 -10.77
N PRO A 313 -16.88 5.04 -10.69
CA PRO A 313 -17.77 5.07 -9.54
C PRO A 313 -18.83 3.96 -9.53
N THR A 314 -18.99 3.23 -10.63
CA THR A 314 -20.04 2.22 -10.81
C THR A 314 -19.41 0.83 -10.81
N PRO A 315 -19.45 0.09 -9.68
CA PRO A 315 -18.85 -1.23 -9.60
C PRO A 315 -19.55 -2.23 -10.53
N ARG A 316 -18.79 -3.14 -11.14
CA ARG A 316 -19.33 -4.13 -12.07
C ARG A 316 -19.65 -5.45 -11.35
N PRO A 317 -20.91 -5.92 -11.30
CA PRO A 317 -21.24 -7.15 -10.60
C PRO A 317 -20.70 -8.38 -11.34
N VAL A 318 -20.18 -9.34 -10.58
CA VAL A 318 -19.86 -10.70 -11.01
C VAL A 318 -20.55 -11.67 -10.07
N LYS A 319 -21.17 -12.71 -10.60
CA LYS A 319 -22.07 -13.59 -9.85
C LYS A 319 -21.77 -15.05 -10.11
N VAL A 320 -21.80 -15.86 -9.05
CA VAL A 320 -21.83 -17.32 -9.18
C VAL A 320 -23.18 -17.75 -9.71
N GLY A 321 -23.18 -18.52 -10.80
CA GLY A 321 -24.39 -19.01 -11.41
C GLY A 321 -25.25 -19.86 -10.45
N PRO A 322 -26.59 -19.87 -10.65
CA PRO A 322 -27.51 -20.61 -9.80
C PRO A 322 -27.27 -22.13 -9.79
N GLU A 323 -26.60 -22.66 -10.82
CA GLU A 323 -26.23 -24.07 -10.95
C GLU A 323 -25.17 -24.53 -9.93
N VAL A 324 -24.39 -23.62 -9.37
CA VAL A 324 -23.43 -23.94 -8.32
C VAL A 324 -24.17 -24.03 -6.98
N ASN A 325 -24.21 -25.22 -6.40
CA ASN A 325 -24.76 -25.43 -5.07
C ASN A 325 -23.79 -24.87 -4.02
N LEU A 326 -24.19 -23.77 -3.37
CA LEU A 326 -23.43 -23.13 -2.30
C LEU A 326 -24.23 -23.22 -1.00
N PRO A 327 -23.56 -23.32 0.17
CA PRO A 327 -24.26 -23.21 1.45
C PRO A 327 -25.05 -21.89 1.53
N ALA A 328 -26.21 -21.91 2.20
CA ALA A 328 -27.14 -20.77 2.21
C ALA A 328 -26.55 -19.46 2.74
N HIS A 329 -25.49 -19.54 3.55
CA HIS A 329 -24.80 -18.43 4.20
C HIS A 329 -23.57 -17.94 3.43
N TYR A 330 -23.36 -18.42 2.20
CA TYR A 330 -22.25 -17.99 1.34
C TYR A 330 -22.69 -16.90 0.37
N GLY A 331 -21.86 -15.87 0.22
CA GLY A 331 -22.11 -14.82 -0.77
C GLY A 331 -22.01 -15.34 -2.20
N ARG A 332 -22.87 -14.81 -3.08
CA ARG A 332 -22.92 -15.19 -4.51
C ARG A 332 -22.50 -14.08 -5.46
N ILE A 333 -22.50 -12.84 -5.00
CA ILE A 333 -22.28 -11.65 -5.84
C ILE A 333 -21.10 -10.88 -5.27
N GLY A 334 -20.15 -10.53 -6.14
CA GLY A 334 -19.10 -9.56 -5.85
C GLY A 334 -19.14 -8.43 -6.88
N TYR A 335 -18.43 -7.34 -6.59
CA TYR A 335 -18.44 -6.12 -7.40
C TYR A 335 -17.02 -5.71 -7.79
N ILE A 336 -16.64 -5.94 -9.04
CA ILE A 336 -15.31 -5.61 -9.57
C ILE A 336 -15.09 -4.09 -9.48
N GLY A 337 -13.93 -3.71 -8.94
CA GLY A 337 -13.54 -2.32 -8.72
C GLY A 337 -14.05 -1.76 -7.39
N ASN A 338 -14.90 -2.50 -6.66
CA ASN A 338 -15.32 -2.11 -5.33
C ASN A 338 -14.21 -2.34 -4.30
N TYR A 339 -14.37 -1.74 -3.12
CA TYR A 339 -13.52 -1.93 -1.93
C TYR A 339 -12.04 -1.55 -2.08
N GLY A 340 -11.62 -0.90 -3.16
CA GLY A 340 -10.26 -0.32 -3.24
C GLY A 340 -10.09 1.16 -2.93
N PRO A 341 -11.00 1.89 -2.23
CA PRO A 341 -10.56 3.15 -1.67
C PRO A 341 -9.48 2.94 -0.61
N GLY A 342 -9.32 1.72 -0.06
CA GLY A 342 -8.28 1.45 0.94
C GLY A 342 -7.48 0.17 0.77
N THR A 343 -6.38 0.10 1.50
CA THR A 343 -5.45 -1.03 1.57
C THR A 343 -5.24 -1.39 3.03
N SER A 344 -5.32 -2.67 3.38
CA SER A 344 -5.03 -3.21 4.70
C SER A 344 -3.80 -4.11 4.69
N HIS A 345 -3.17 -4.21 5.86
CA HIS A 345 -1.94 -4.97 6.09
C HIS A 345 -0.76 -4.43 5.28
N GLY A 346 0.31 -4.08 5.98
CA GLY A 346 1.44 -3.47 5.32
C GLY A 346 2.60 -3.23 6.23
N TYR A 347 3.25 -2.09 6.03
CA TYR A 347 4.43 -1.73 6.78
C TYR A 347 4.30 -0.33 7.35
N THR A 348 4.75 -0.16 8.58
CA THR A 348 4.92 1.14 9.22
C THR A 348 6.35 1.23 9.77
N ALA A 349 7.10 2.26 9.37
CA ALA A 349 8.51 2.44 9.76
C ALA A 349 9.41 1.21 9.48
N GLY A 350 9.12 0.48 8.41
CA GLY A 350 9.90 -0.68 7.97
C GLY A 350 9.57 -1.98 8.67
N MET A 351 8.57 -1.99 9.55
CA MET A 351 8.11 -3.20 10.24
C MET A 351 6.73 -3.60 9.73
N PRO A 352 6.43 -4.91 9.64
CA PRO A 352 5.09 -5.37 9.35
C PRO A 352 4.08 -4.83 10.37
N ASP A 353 2.97 -4.31 9.87
CA ASP A 353 1.88 -3.75 10.65
C ASP A 353 0.55 -4.29 10.12
N SER A 354 -0.02 -5.25 10.85
CA SER A 354 -1.33 -5.82 10.53
C SER A 354 -2.47 -4.81 10.72
N GLY A 355 -2.26 -3.75 11.49
CA GLY A 355 -3.20 -2.64 11.68
C GLY A 355 -3.02 -1.51 10.67
N TYR A 356 -2.03 -1.60 9.78
CA TYR A 356 -1.86 -0.60 8.73
C TYR A 356 -3.10 -0.58 7.84
N THR A 357 -3.72 0.59 7.73
CA THR A 357 -4.80 0.83 6.78
C THR A 357 -4.57 2.17 6.11
N ALA A 358 -4.72 2.22 4.79
CA ALA A 358 -4.77 3.48 4.06
C ALA A 358 -6.10 3.59 3.33
N TRP A 359 -6.61 4.80 3.12
CA TRP A 359 -7.78 5.02 2.28
C TRP A 359 -7.79 6.39 1.59
N TYR A 360 -8.57 6.53 0.52
CA TYR A 360 -8.64 7.71 -0.33
C TYR A 360 -10.10 8.18 -0.40
N LEU A 361 -10.34 9.48 -0.17
CA LEU A 361 -11.66 10.12 -0.17
C LEU A 361 -11.70 11.30 -1.14
#